data_AF-A0A5N9C5I9-F1
#
_entry.id   AF-A0A5N9C5I9-F1
#
_cell.length_a   1.000
_cell.length_b   1.000
_cell.length_c   1.000
_cell.angle_alpha   90.00
_cell.angle_beta   90.00
_cell.angle_gamma   90.00
#
_symmetry.space_group_name_H-M   'P 1'
#
loop_
_entity.id
_entity.type
_entity.pdbx_description
1 polymer ?
#
loop_
_entity_poly.entity_id
_entity_poly.type
_entity_poly.pdbx_seq_one_letter_code
_entity_poly.pdbx_strand_id
1 'polypeptide(L)'
;MSMVKTSVLVVFVALLTLSAIPAFAQSGSGTAIVSDDKGSSDAITITMTGVTAPASGKQFVGWLASEYRKVSIGIISVDSNGAVSHTHNSSSSLYSGLNLIRNYNALMITEENEGAIPSSPSTSIIYSAVIPKASIAHIRKLLSGSTTGSTTGILADLKTELQVASDAATAASNATTASVIDDYLKQVIDAVEGSVLSTAASATASATAANAADTGDSTDNYTSVAANYATVNTEISNVTSWATSARDLAVSARAKSDVALKKGLIGPGGGTIIAFLAAGSSGVSTDASAGGVDGAVVAAQNMATYNITAVTLDESKLTAPAAGDNAVPVLVSLMLGLALMSIAVGSFIVYRRKDVGLPA
;
A
#
# COMPACT_ATOMS: atom_id res chain seq x y z
N MET A 1 -16.71 76.89 43.01
CA MET A 1 -15.72 75.81 43.10
C MET A 1 -16.26 74.61 42.33
N SER A 2 -15.49 74.13 41.34
CA SER A 2 -15.50 72.80 40.68
C SER A 2 -16.81 72.34 40.01
N MET A 3 -16.91 72.28 38.67
CA MET A 3 -16.45 71.19 37.75
C MET A 3 -16.95 69.80 38.21
N VAL A 4 -17.66 68.99 37.40
CA VAL A 4 -17.15 68.22 36.24
C VAL A 4 -18.30 67.72 35.32
N LYS A 5 -17.93 67.54 34.05
CA LYS A 5 -18.65 67.14 32.82
C LYS A 5 -19.23 65.71 32.83
N THR A 6 -20.29 65.48 32.03
CA THR A 6 -20.34 64.32 31.10
C THR A 6 -21.28 64.57 29.91
N SER A 7 -20.69 64.82 28.74
CA SER A 7 -21.28 64.54 27.43
C SER A 7 -20.92 63.11 27.04
N VAL A 8 -21.81 62.38 26.36
CA VAL A 8 -21.58 61.37 25.29
C VAL A 8 -22.82 60.46 25.24
N LEU A 9 -23.64 60.63 24.19
CA LEU A 9 -24.54 59.59 23.69
C LEU A 9 -24.71 59.79 22.17
N VAL A 10 -23.66 59.41 21.43
CA VAL A 10 -23.72 59.14 19.99
C VAL A 10 -22.87 57.89 19.77
N VAL A 11 -23.29 57.04 18.84
CA VAL A 11 -22.67 55.78 18.37
C VAL A 11 -23.13 54.51 19.10
N PHE A 12 -24.37 54.10 18.83
CA PHE A 12 -24.80 52.69 19.00
C PHE A 12 -25.78 52.26 17.89
N VAL A 13 -25.49 52.64 16.63
CA VAL A 13 -26.28 52.24 15.44
C VAL A 13 -25.37 51.77 14.30
N ALA A 14 -24.20 51.19 14.59
CA ALA A 14 -23.23 50.78 13.56
C ALA A 14 -22.68 49.35 13.70
N LEU A 15 -23.24 48.50 14.58
CA LEU A 15 -22.87 47.09 14.68
C LEU A 15 -24.15 46.25 14.70
N LEU A 16 -24.64 45.83 13.53
CA LEU A 16 -25.51 44.64 13.37
C LEU A 16 -25.81 44.29 11.90
N THR A 17 -24.89 44.57 10.96
CA THR A 17 -24.87 43.86 9.67
C THR A 17 -23.83 42.75 9.76
N LEU A 18 -24.05 41.78 10.65
CA LEU A 18 -23.45 40.47 10.47
C LEU A 18 -24.16 39.86 9.27
N SER A 19 -23.58 40.03 8.09
CA SER A 19 -23.93 39.20 6.93
C SER A 19 -23.64 37.77 7.35
N ALA A 20 -24.70 37.05 7.75
CA ALA A 20 -24.66 35.60 7.87
C ALA A 20 -24.36 35.06 6.47
N ILE A 21 -23.08 34.84 6.19
CA ILE A 21 -22.66 34.07 5.04
C ILE A 21 -23.23 32.68 5.29
N PRO A 22 -24.14 32.15 4.45
CA PRO A 22 -24.59 30.79 4.62
C PRO A 22 -23.35 29.90 4.58
N ALA A 23 -23.10 29.16 5.66
CA ALA A 23 -22.18 28.05 5.62
C ALA A 23 -22.78 27.04 4.65
N PHE A 24 -22.32 27.05 3.40
CA PHE A 24 -22.68 26.01 2.45
C PHE A 24 -22.16 24.70 3.03
N ALA A 25 -23.08 23.78 3.37
CA ALA A 25 -22.69 22.45 3.80
C ALA A 25 -21.88 21.82 2.66
N GLN A 26 -20.63 21.46 2.96
CA GLN A 26 -19.78 20.74 2.03
C GLN A 26 -20.46 19.39 1.73
N SER A 27 -20.89 19.21 0.48
CA SER A 27 -21.39 17.94 -0.01
C SER A 27 -20.32 17.27 -0.86
N GLY A 28 -20.38 15.94 -0.96
CA GLY A 28 -19.55 15.17 -1.87
C GLY A 28 -18.89 13.98 -1.21
N SER A 29 -18.72 12.94 -2.00
CA SER A 29 -18.02 11.72 -1.60
C SER A 29 -17.38 11.06 -2.82
N GLY A 30 -16.48 10.13 -2.54
CA GLY A 30 -15.80 9.39 -3.58
C GLY A 30 -14.80 8.41 -3.04
N THR A 31 -13.92 7.97 -3.92
CA THR A 31 -12.88 6.99 -3.60
C THR A 31 -11.54 7.42 -4.13
N ALA A 32 -10.47 7.00 -3.46
CA ALA A 32 -9.16 6.96 -4.09
C ALA A 32 -8.58 5.55 -4.05
N ILE A 33 -8.09 5.09 -5.20
CA ILE A 33 -7.53 3.75 -5.37
C ILE A 33 -6.06 3.89 -5.72
N VAL A 34 -5.21 3.20 -4.96
CA VAL A 34 -3.78 3.09 -5.24
C VAL A 34 -3.56 1.94 -6.23
N SER A 35 -2.69 2.13 -7.21
CA SER A 35 -2.36 1.12 -8.21
C SER A 35 -0.87 1.11 -8.51
N ASP A 36 -0.43 0.10 -9.26
CA ASP A 36 0.89 0.07 -9.86
C ASP A 36 0.97 1.00 -11.08
N ASP A 37 2.12 1.62 -11.29
CA ASP A 37 2.52 2.33 -12.53
C ASP A 37 3.94 1.92 -12.95
N LYS A 38 4.99 2.52 -12.38
CA LYS A 38 6.39 2.12 -12.66
C LYS A 38 6.96 1.20 -11.59
N GLY A 39 6.48 1.34 -10.37
CA GLY A 39 6.74 0.48 -9.23
C GLY A 39 5.45 -0.08 -8.65
N SER A 40 5.56 -0.73 -7.50
CA SER A 40 4.39 -1.28 -6.81
C SER A 40 3.70 -0.20 -5.99
N SER A 41 2.39 -0.06 -6.20
CA SER A 41 1.49 0.82 -5.44
C SER A 41 1.96 2.27 -5.41
N ASP A 42 2.52 2.78 -6.50
CA ASP A 42 3.16 4.09 -6.64
C ASP A 42 2.31 5.14 -7.35
N ALA A 43 1.10 4.77 -7.79
CA ALA A 43 0.12 5.67 -8.38
C ALA A 43 -1.19 5.70 -7.57
N ILE A 44 -1.93 6.79 -7.66
CA ILE A 44 -3.25 6.93 -7.04
C ILE A 44 -4.22 7.68 -7.96
N THR A 45 -5.44 7.18 -8.06
CA THR A 45 -6.53 7.83 -8.80
C THR A 45 -7.67 8.15 -7.84
N ILE A 46 -8.11 9.41 -7.84
CA ILE A 46 -9.22 9.95 -7.04
C ILE A 46 -10.40 10.18 -7.96
N THR A 47 -11.56 9.67 -7.56
CA THR A 47 -12.84 9.95 -8.22
C THR A 47 -13.86 10.36 -7.18
N MET A 48 -14.47 11.54 -7.36
CA MET A 48 -15.51 12.06 -6.46
C MET A 48 -16.66 12.68 -7.24
N THR A 49 -17.82 12.79 -6.60
CA THR A 49 -19.01 13.44 -7.16
C THR A 49 -19.68 14.32 -6.12
N GLY A 50 -20.47 15.31 -6.58
CA GLY A 50 -21.19 16.23 -5.71
C GLY A 50 -20.30 17.20 -4.93
N VAL A 51 -19.05 17.38 -5.39
CA VAL A 51 -18.03 18.24 -4.77
C VAL A 51 -18.34 19.70 -5.09
N THR A 52 -18.53 20.51 -4.05
CA THR A 52 -18.65 21.97 -4.20
C THR A 52 -17.30 22.55 -4.62
N ALA A 53 -17.31 23.45 -5.61
CA ALA A 53 -16.11 24.16 -6.06
C ALA A 53 -15.45 24.96 -4.90
N PRO A 54 -14.11 25.10 -4.92
CA PRO A 54 -13.40 25.88 -3.90
C PRO A 54 -13.83 27.34 -3.92
N ALA A 55 -13.68 28.04 -2.79
CA ALA A 55 -14.01 29.46 -2.69
C ALA A 55 -13.18 30.31 -3.69
N SER A 56 -13.68 31.50 -4.04
CA SER A 56 -12.96 32.39 -4.97
C SER A 56 -11.53 32.68 -4.49
N GLY A 57 -10.55 32.49 -5.38
CA GLY A 57 -9.12 32.64 -5.06
C GLY A 57 -8.52 31.47 -4.27
N LYS A 58 -9.24 30.36 -4.17
CA LYS A 58 -8.81 29.11 -3.55
C LYS A 58 -8.77 27.96 -4.56
N GLN A 59 -8.06 26.91 -4.18
CA GLN A 59 -7.96 25.66 -4.93
C GLN A 59 -7.92 24.47 -3.97
N PHE A 60 -8.36 23.30 -4.42
CA PHE A 60 -8.16 22.07 -3.66
C PHE A 60 -6.79 21.47 -3.93
N VAL A 61 -6.13 21.01 -2.87
CA VAL A 61 -4.86 20.27 -2.94
C VAL A 61 -5.01 18.95 -2.22
N GLY A 62 -4.63 17.86 -2.88
CA GLY A 62 -4.66 16.52 -2.32
C GLY A 62 -3.37 16.20 -1.59
N TRP A 63 -3.48 15.47 -0.49
CA TRP A 63 -2.36 15.02 0.33
C TRP A 63 -2.53 13.58 0.79
N LEU A 64 -1.43 12.85 0.81
CA LEU A 64 -1.33 11.58 1.50
C LEU A 64 -0.67 11.80 2.85
N ALA A 65 -1.16 11.09 3.87
CA ALA A 65 -0.74 11.26 5.24
C ALA A 65 -0.50 9.93 5.97
N SER A 66 0.47 9.99 6.87
CA SER A 66 0.80 9.00 7.89
C SER A 66 1.12 9.73 9.18
N GLU A 67 1.45 8.99 10.24
CA GLU A 67 1.78 9.54 11.55
C GLU A 67 2.93 10.58 11.50
N TYR A 68 3.87 10.41 10.56
CA TYR A 68 5.10 11.22 10.52
C TYR A 68 5.25 12.08 9.28
N ARG A 69 4.45 11.84 8.23
CA ARG A 69 4.69 12.45 6.91
C ARG A 69 3.38 12.81 6.24
N LYS A 70 3.40 13.95 5.56
CA LYS A 70 2.33 14.43 4.69
C LYS A 70 2.99 14.82 3.37
N VAL A 71 2.46 14.35 2.24
CA VAL A 71 2.98 14.65 0.90
C VAL A 71 1.85 15.06 -0.03
N SER A 72 2.08 16.09 -0.84
CA SER A 72 1.09 16.53 -1.82
C SER A 72 1.08 15.61 -3.02
N ILE A 73 -0.12 15.31 -3.52
CA ILE A 73 -0.36 14.61 -4.78
C ILE A 73 -0.84 15.56 -5.88
N GLY A 74 -0.85 16.87 -5.62
CA GLY A 74 -1.18 17.91 -6.60
C GLY A 74 -2.52 18.61 -6.36
N ILE A 75 -2.82 19.54 -7.27
CA ILE A 75 -4.08 20.29 -7.32
C ILE A 75 -5.20 19.36 -7.78
N ILE A 76 -6.31 19.36 -7.05
CA ILE A 76 -7.51 18.59 -7.37
C ILE A 76 -8.49 19.52 -8.08
N SER A 77 -8.72 19.26 -9.37
CA SER A 77 -9.69 20.04 -10.14
C SER A 77 -11.11 19.49 -9.97
N VAL A 78 -12.08 20.39 -9.80
CA VAL A 78 -13.51 20.08 -9.76
C VAL A 78 -14.12 20.61 -11.04
N ASP A 79 -14.85 19.76 -11.76
CA ASP A 79 -15.54 20.17 -12.98
C ASP A 79 -16.84 20.94 -12.69
N SER A 80 -17.51 21.41 -13.75
CA SER A 80 -18.76 22.17 -13.64
C SER A 80 -19.93 21.38 -13.05
N ASN A 81 -19.83 20.05 -13.02
CA ASN A 81 -20.85 19.15 -12.48
C ASN A 81 -20.52 18.69 -11.05
N GLY A 82 -19.45 19.21 -10.44
CA GLY A 82 -18.99 18.80 -9.13
C GLY A 82 -18.32 17.42 -9.13
N ALA A 83 -17.81 16.95 -10.27
CA ALA A 83 -17.03 15.73 -10.36
C ALA A 83 -15.52 16.02 -10.30
N VAL A 84 -14.80 15.06 -9.72
CA VAL A 84 -13.34 15.06 -9.62
C VAL A 84 -12.83 13.79 -10.29
N SER A 85 -11.81 13.94 -11.12
CA SER A 85 -11.00 12.83 -11.66
C SER A 85 -9.54 13.26 -11.62
N HIS A 86 -8.83 12.87 -10.58
CA HIS A 86 -7.42 13.24 -10.38
C HIS A 86 -6.55 12.00 -10.38
N THR A 87 -5.42 12.05 -11.09
CA THR A 87 -4.44 10.97 -11.11
C THR A 87 -3.06 11.52 -10.76
N HIS A 88 -2.40 10.86 -9.81
CA HIS A 88 -1.00 11.08 -9.49
C HIS A 88 -0.23 9.81 -9.81
N ASN A 89 0.69 9.89 -10.78
CA ASN A 89 1.46 8.77 -11.33
C ASN A 89 2.80 9.28 -11.90
N SER A 90 3.55 8.44 -12.62
CA SER A 90 4.88 8.77 -13.17
C SER A 90 4.94 9.95 -14.14
N SER A 91 3.81 10.43 -14.65
CA SER A 91 3.72 11.65 -15.46
C SER A 91 3.56 12.92 -14.62
N SER A 92 3.30 12.80 -13.32
CA SER A 92 3.05 13.92 -12.41
C SER A 92 4.36 14.57 -11.94
N SER A 93 4.40 15.89 -11.87
CA SER A 93 5.60 16.64 -11.42
C SER A 93 6.01 16.35 -9.97
N LEU A 94 5.06 15.95 -9.12
CA LEU A 94 5.28 15.61 -7.71
C LEU A 94 5.53 14.11 -7.49
N TYR A 95 5.62 13.31 -8.56
CA TYR A 95 5.81 11.88 -8.46
C TYR A 95 7.18 11.53 -7.85
N SER A 96 7.16 10.62 -6.88
CA SER A 96 8.36 10.19 -6.14
C SER A 96 8.71 8.71 -6.32
N GLY A 97 7.82 7.92 -6.93
CA GLY A 97 7.96 6.46 -7.03
C GLY A 97 7.89 5.72 -5.69
N LEU A 98 7.48 6.40 -4.61
CA LEU A 98 7.27 5.76 -3.32
C LEU A 98 6.04 4.84 -3.38
N ASN A 99 6.13 3.67 -2.77
CA ASN A 99 4.98 2.81 -2.53
C ASN A 99 4.02 3.50 -1.55
N LEU A 100 2.85 3.92 -2.03
CA LEU A 100 1.90 4.76 -1.31
C LEU A 100 1.20 3.98 -0.18
N ILE A 101 0.79 2.73 -0.42
CA ILE A 101 0.16 1.87 0.61
C ILE A 101 1.11 1.59 1.78
N ARG A 102 2.39 1.41 1.46
CA ARG A 102 3.43 1.19 2.46
C ARG A 102 3.61 2.39 3.39
N ASN A 103 3.51 3.60 2.83
CA ASN A 103 3.94 4.83 3.48
C ASN A 103 2.79 5.64 4.09
N TYR A 104 1.57 5.48 3.61
CA TYR A 104 0.42 6.31 3.97
C TYR A 104 -0.79 5.45 4.31
N ASN A 105 -1.65 5.94 5.19
CA ASN A 105 -2.95 5.31 5.48
C ASN A 105 -4.09 6.33 5.54
N ALA A 106 -3.82 7.60 5.22
CA ALA A 106 -4.84 8.61 5.11
C ALA A 106 -4.67 9.45 3.83
N LEU A 107 -5.80 9.97 3.36
CA LEU A 107 -5.90 10.96 2.31
C LEU A 107 -6.65 12.16 2.88
N MET A 108 -6.19 13.37 2.55
CA MET A 108 -6.92 14.60 2.85
C MET A 108 -6.89 15.53 1.65
N ILE A 109 -7.96 16.31 1.50
CA ILE A 109 -8.07 17.38 0.52
C ILE A 109 -8.24 18.66 1.31
N THR A 110 -7.34 19.62 1.10
CA THR A 110 -7.38 20.92 1.76
C THR A 110 -7.76 22.02 0.78
N GLU A 111 -8.32 23.11 1.30
CA GLU A 111 -8.51 24.34 0.53
C GLU A 111 -7.31 25.28 0.75
N GLU A 112 -6.54 25.50 -0.32
CA GLU A 112 -5.33 26.31 -0.33
C GLU A 112 -5.52 27.58 -1.15
N ASN A 113 -4.63 28.56 -0.98
CA ASN A 113 -4.60 29.72 -1.87
C ASN A 113 -4.25 29.30 -3.30
N GLU A 114 -4.94 29.87 -4.28
CA GLU A 114 -4.66 29.62 -5.69
C GLU A 114 -3.23 30.08 -6.08
N GLY A 115 -2.62 29.35 -7.03
CA GLY A 115 -1.34 29.73 -7.63
C GLY A 115 -0.08 29.09 -7.02
N ALA A 116 -0.18 28.36 -5.91
CA ALA A 116 0.92 27.56 -5.38
C ALA A 116 0.45 26.32 -4.61
N ILE A 117 1.24 25.25 -4.69
CA ILE A 117 1.09 24.08 -3.81
C ILE A 117 2.03 24.33 -2.62
N PRO A 118 1.50 24.49 -1.39
CA PRO A 118 2.35 24.73 -0.23
C PRO A 118 3.20 23.49 0.10
N SER A 119 4.21 23.64 0.96
CA SER A 119 5.04 22.51 1.41
C SER A 119 4.36 21.65 2.49
N SER A 120 3.28 22.15 3.09
CA SER A 120 2.47 21.47 4.10
C SER A 120 1.00 21.85 3.95
N PRO A 121 0.05 20.94 4.26
CA PRO A 121 -1.37 21.26 4.19
C PRO A 121 -1.74 22.35 5.20
N SER A 122 -2.70 23.19 4.83
CA SER A 122 -3.38 24.07 5.77
C SER A 122 -4.27 23.28 6.74
N THR A 123 -4.80 23.95 7.76
CA THR A 123 -5.81 23.38 8.67
C THR A 123 -7.20 23.32 8.05
N SER A 124 -7.39 23.85 6.84
CA SER A 124 -8.68 23.85 6.13
C SER A 124 -8.89 22.52 5.42
N ILE A 125 -9.13 21.46 6.20
CA ILE A 125 -9.39 20.11 5.68
C ILE A 125 -10.87 20.02 5.31
N ILE A 126 -11.10 19.72 4.03
CA ILE A 126 -12.40 19.77 3.38
C ILE A 126 -12.97 18.37 3.21
N TYR A 127 -12.12 17.45 2.76
CA TYR A 127 -12.44 16.03 2.66
C TYR A 127 -11.31 15.20 3.24
N SER A 128 -11.64 14.04 3.79
CA SER A 128 -10.63 13.09 4.23
C SER A 128 -11.11 11.65 4.16
N ALA A 129 -10.15 10.73 4.24
CA ALA A 129 -10.35 9.30 4.34
C ALA A 129 -9.20 8.69 5.13
N VAL A 130 -9.48 7.70 5.98
CA VAL A 130 -8.46 6.94 6.71
C VAL A 130 -8.73 5.46 6.57
N ILE A 131 -7.71 4.70 6.19
CA ILE A 131 -7.74 3.25 6.21
C ILE A 131 -7.56 2.78 7.67
N PRO A 132 -8.44 1.91 8.20
CA PRO A 132 -8.35 1.43 9.58
C PRO A 132 -6.99 0.84 9.92
N LYS A 133 -6.47 1.20 11.10
CA LYS A 133 -5.11 0.88 11.56
C LYS A 133 -4.81 -0.62 11.58
N ALA A 134 -5.77 -1.42 12.03
CA ALA A 134 -5.60 -2.86 12.11
C ALA A 134 -5.63 -3.50 10.70
N SER A 135 -6.54 -3.07 9.83
CA SER A 135 -6.67 -3.57 8.45
C SER A 135 -5.43 -3.22 7.61
N ILE A 136 -4.96 -1.98 7.63
CA ILE A 136 -3.81 -1.53 6.81
C ILE A 136 -2.51 -2.27 7.17
N ALA A 137 -2.34 -2.70 8.43
CA ALA A 137 -1.18 -3.50 8.83
C ALA A 137 -1.12 -4.84 8.10
N HIS A 138 -2.26 -5.48 7.87
CA HIS A 138 -2.35 -6.75 7.13
C HIS A 138 -2.29 -6.55 5.61
N ILE A 139 -2.90 -5.48 5.09
CA ILE A 139 -2.80 -5.13 3.67
C ILE A 139 -1.33 -4.85 3.28
N ARG A 140 -0.57 -4.15 4.13
CA ARG A 140 0.87 -3.93 3.92
C ARG A 140 1.68 -5.22 3.91
N LYS A 141 1.28 -6.26 4.66
CA LYS A 141 1.95 -7.58 4.58
C LYS A 141 1.76 -8.22 3.20
N LEU A 142 0.55 -8.10 2.63
CA LEU A 142 0.27 -8.61 1.29
C LEU A 142 1.12 -7.90 0.22
N LEU A 143 1.29 -6.58 0.33
CA LEU A 143 1.78 -5.74 -0.77
C LEU A 143 3.22 -5.21 -0.62
N SER A 144 3.74 -4.99 0.60
CA SER A 144 4.93 -4.16 0.79
C SER A 144 5.81 -4.45 2.02
N GLY A 145 5.58 -5.57 2.71
CA GLY A 145 6.35 -5.96 3.89
C GLY A 145 5.92 -7.31 4.46
N SER A 146 6.28 -8.39 3.77
CA SER A 146 5.94 -9.78 4.13
C SER A 146 6.46 -10.17 5.52
N THR A 147 7.62 -9.64 5.90
CA THR A 147 8.25 -9.79 7.21
C THR A 147 8.88 -8.48 7.68
N THR A 148 9.21 -8.38 8.97
CA THR A 148 9.90 -7.20 9.53
C THR A 148 11.22 -6.96 8.81
N GLY A 149 11.35 -5.79 8.15
CA GLY A 149 12.54 -5.42 7.38
C GLY A 149 12.50 -5.79 5.90
N SER A 150 11.50 -6.56 5.45
CA SER A 150 11.27 -6.79 4.02
C SER A 150 10.71 -5.52 3.34
N THR A 151 11.11 -5.31 2.10
CA THR A 151 10.56 -4.27 1.21
C THR A 151 9.53 -4.82 0.24
N THR A 152 9.36 -6.14 0.16
CA THR A 152 8.40 -6.83 -0.71
C THR A 152 7.24 -7.41 0.10
N GLY A 153 6.05 -7.47 -0.49
CA GLY A 153 4.88 -8.13 0.10
C GLY A 153 4.81 -9.62 -0.24
N ILE A 154 3.97 -10.35 0.50
CA ILE A 154 3.76 -11.80 0.32
C ILE A 154 3.38 -12.14 -1.13
N LEU A 155 2.60 -11.29 -1.80
CA LEU A 155 2.18 -11.52 -3.18
C LEU A 155 3.35 -11.38 -4.17
N ALA A 156 4.27 -10.44 -3.94
CA ALA A 156 5.48 -10.31 -4.75
C ALA A 156 6.43 -11.50 -4.54
N ASP A 157 6.54 -11.97 -3.30
CA ASP A 157 7.32 -13.17 -2.95
C ASP A 157 6.72 -14.40 -3.65
N LEU A 158 5.39 -14.59 -3.58
CA LEU A 158 4.69 -15.68 -4.27
C LEU A 158 4.90 -15.66 -5.79
N LYS A 159 4.85 -14.47 -6.40
CA LYS A 159 5.11 -14.32 -7.84
C LYS A 159 6.54 -14.73 -8.20
N THR A 160 7.51 -14.35 -7.36
CA THR A 160 8.93 -14.71 -7.53
C THR A 160 9.13 -16.22 -7.43
N GLU A 161 8.48 -16.87 -6.47
CA GLU A 161 8.56 -18.33 -6.28
C GLU A 161 7.92 -19.10 -7.45
N LEU A 162 6.79 -18.64 -7.97
CA LEU A 162 6.18 -19.18 -9.19
C LEU A 162 7.10 -18.99 -10.41
N GLN A 163 7.84 -17.88 -10.48
CA GLN A 163 8.82 -17.65 -11.55
C GLN A 163 9.97 -18.67 -11.46
N VAL A 164 10.49 -18.97 -10.26
CA VAL A 164 11.52 -20.00 -10.06
C VAL A 164 11.04 -21.36 -10.59
N ALA A 165 9.81 -21.76 -10.26
CA ALA A 165 9.22 -22.99 -10.80
C ALA A 165 9.07 -22.93 -12.33
N SER A 166 8.67 -21.77 -12.88
CA SER A 166 8.48 -21.57 -14.33
C SER A 166 9.81 -21.66 -15.10
N ASP A 167 10.87 -21.09 -14.55
CA ASP A 167 12.21 -21.14 -15.11
C ASP A 167 12.73 -22.58 -15.13
N ALA A 168 12.53 -23.33 -14.04
CA ALA A 168 12.86 -24.74 -13.99
C ALA A 168 12.06 -25.57 -15.02
N ALA A 169 10.75 -25.33 -15.15
CA ALA A 169 9.93 -26.00 -16.17
C ALA A 169 10.39 -25.68 -17.60
N THR A 170 10.79 -24.44 -17.86
CA THR A 170 11.34 -24.01 -19.15
C THR A 170 12.68 -24.67 -19.43
N ALA A 171 13.56 -24.75 -18.44
CA ALA A 171 14.83 -25.47 -18.54
C ALA A 171 14.62 -26.97 -18.81
N ALA A 172 13.62 -27.58 -18.16
CA ALA A 172 13.21 -28.96 -18.44
C ALA A 172 12.73 -29.13 -19.90
N SER A 173 11.95 -28.18 -20.44
CA SER A 173 11.49 -28.23 -21.84
C SER A 173 12.65 -28.15 -22.84
N ASN A 174 13.68 -27.37 -22.51
CA ASN A 174 14.85 -27.15 -23.35
C ASN A 174 15.91 -28.28 -23.24
N ALA A 175 15.91 -29.03 -22.14
CA ALA A 175 16.83 -30.14 -21.94
C ALA A 175 16.66 -31.27 -22.98
N THR A 176 17.75 -31.96 -23.30
CA THR A 176 17.78 -32.99 -24.36
C THR A 176 17.88 -34.42 -23.82
N THR A 177 18.17 -34.60 -22.53
CA THR A 177 18.32 -35.91 -21.90
C THR A 177 17.31 -36.10 -20.77
N ALA A 178 16.81 -37.33 -20.62
CA ALA A 178 15.79 -37.65 -19.62
C ALA A 178 16.25 -37.33 -18.18
N SER A 179 17.51 -37.61 -17.84
CA SER A 179 18.06 -37.33 -16.52
C SER A 179 18.07 -35.83 -16.20
N VAL A 180 18.46 -34.98 -17.15
CA VAL A 180 18.50 -33.53 -16.93
C VAL A 180 17.08 -32.95 -16.83
N ILE A 181 16.15 -33.49 -17.62
CA ILE A 181 14.72 -33.16 -17.48
C ILE A 181 14.24 -33.49 -16.07
N ASP A 182 14.62 -34.66 -15.53
CA ASP A 182 14.20 -35.08 -14.19
C ASP A 182 14.75 -34.21 -13.07
N ASP A 183 15.98 -33.69 -13.21
CA ASP A 183 16.57 -32.75 -12.27
C ASP A 183 15.78 -31.43 -12.23
N TYR A 184 15.43 -30.87 -13.39
CA TYR A 184 14.62 -29.65 -13.46
C TYR A 184 13.17 -29.87 -13.01
N LEU A 185 12.55 -30.99 -13.37
CA LEU A 185 11.22 -31.34 -12.86
C LEU A 185 11.23 -31.51 -11.34
N LYS A 186 12.33 -31.99 -10.76
CA LYS A 186 12.49 -31.99 -9.30
C LYS A 186 12.57 -30.57 -8.73
N GLN A 187 13.26 -29.64 -9.40
CA GLN A 187 13.26 -28.23 -8.98
C GLN A 187 11.85 -27.60 -9.03
N VAL A 188 11.03 -27.94 -10.03
CA VAL A 188 9.61 -27.51 -10.07
C VAL A 188 8.85 -28.01 -8.85
N ILE A 189 8.98 -29.30 -8.52
CA ILE A 189 8.31 -29.91 -7.37
C ILE A 189 8.78 -29.25 -6.08
N ASP A 190 10.10 -29.13 -5.89
CA ASP A 190 10.69 -28.57 -4.67
C ASP A 190 10.32 -27.09 -4.47
N ALA A 191 10.23 -26.29 -5.54
CA ALA A 191 9.77 -24.90 -5.46
C ALA A 191 8.29 -24.82 -5.05
N VAL A 192 7.42 -25.64 -5.66
CA VAL A 192 6.00 -25.64 -5.34
C VAL A 192 5.74 -26.10 -3.91
N GLU A 193 6.31 -27.24 -3.52
CA GLU A 193 6.11 -27.82 -2.18
C GLU A 193 6.85 -27.04 -1.08
N GLY A 194 8.02 -26.48 -1.41
CA GLY A 194 8.90 -25.84 -0.45
C GLY A 194 8.49 -24.42 -0.08
N SER A 195 7.95 -23.64 -1.03
CA SER A 195 7.62 -22.23 -0.78
C SER A 195 6.24 -21.82 -1.29
N VAL A 196 5.90 -22.09 -2.56
CA VAL A 196 4.70 -21.52 -3.23
C VAL A 196 3.42 -21.78 -2.42
N LEU A 197 3.20 -23.03 -2.00
CA LEU A 197 1.99 -23.39 -1.24
C LEU A 197 1.94 -22.72 0.14
N SER A 198 3.09 -22.57 0.81
CA SER A 198 3.18 -21.93 2.13
C SER A 198 3.00 -20.40 2.04
N THR A 199 3.55 -19.77 1.00
CA THR A 199 3.43 -18.34 0.74
C THR A 199 2.00 -17.99 0.33
N ALA A 200 1.36 -18.82 -0.50
CA ALA A 200 -0.08 -18.73 -0.80
C ALA A 200 -0.94 -18.81 0.47
N ALA A 201 -0.69 -19.79 1.37
CA ALA A 201 -1.41 -19.88 2.64
C ALA A 201 -1.23 -18.62 3.51
N SER A 202 -0.01 -18.05 3.53
CA SER A 202 0.29 -16.81 4.25
C SER A 202 -0.44 -15.59 3.66
N ALA A 203 -0.64 -15.55 2.34
CA ALA A 203 -1.44 -14.53 1.67
C ALA A 203 -2.91 -14.63 2.09
N THR A 204 -3.50 -15.84 2.03
CA THR A 204 -4.89 -16.08 2.49
C THR A 204 -5.09 -15.69 3.96
N ALA A 205 -4.13 -16.05 4.82
CA ALA A 205 -4.18 -15.69 6.24
C ALA A 205 -4.13 -14.16 6.43
N SER A 206 -3.29 -13.47 5.68
CA SER A 206 -3.17 -12.00 5.77
C SER A 206 -4.41 -11.28 5.26
N ALA A 207 -5.00 -11.71 4.14
CA ALA A 207 -6.24 -11.15 3.62
C ALA A 207 -7.42 -11.37 4.59
N THR A 208 -7.52 -12.57 5.17
CA THR A 208 -8.56 -12.89 6.16
C THR A 208 -8.39 -12.08 7.44
N ALA A 209 -7.14 -11.91 7.91
CA ALA A 209 -6.85 -11.10 9.09
C ALA A 209 -7.16 -9.61 8.87
N ALA A 210 -6.92 -9.08 7.66
CA ALA A 210 -7.33 -7.72 7.31
C ALA A 210 -8.86 -7.54 7.43
N ASN A 211 -9.65 -8.49 6.92
CA ASN A 211 -11.10 -8.45 7.03
C ASN A 211 -11.60 -8.62 8.47
N ALA A 212 -11.01 -9.53 9.25
CA ALA A 212 -11.37 -9.70 10.65
C ALA A 212 -11.09 -8.44 11.47
N ALA A 213 -9.94 -7.79 11.22
CA ALA A 213 -9.56 -6.53 11.82
C ALA A 213 -10.56 -5.40 11.51
N ASP A 214 -11.08 -5.36 10.28
CA ASP A 214 -12.09 -4.41 9.84
C ASP A 214 -13.40 -4.54 10.62
N THR A 215 -13.92 -5.77 10.70
CA THR A 215 -15.18 -6.07 11.41
C THR A 215 -15.13 -5.82 12.92
N GLY A 216 -13.92 -5.72 13.49
CA GLY A 216 -13.70 -5.42 14.91
C GLY A 216 -13.73 -3.92 15.24
N ASP A 217 -13.61 -3.04 14.25
CA ASP A 217 -13.72 -1.58 14.43
C ASP A 217 -15.18 -1.14 14.22
N SER A 218 -15.97 -1.21 15.30
CA SER A 218 -17.42 -0.96 15.28
C SER A 218 -17.87 0.46 14.88
N THR A 219 -16.94 1.35 14.53
CA THR A 219 -17.23 2.77 14.30
C THR A 219 -17.18 3.21 12.85
N ASP A 220 -16.44 2.50 11.98
CA ASP A 220 -16.30 2.84 10.55
C ASP A 220 -16.51 1.59 9.69
N ASN A 221 -17.63 1.52 8.95
CA ASN A 221 -17.89 0.41 8.03
C ASN A 221 -17.01 0.56 6.78
N TYR A 222 -15.75 0.13 6.84
CA TYR A 222 -14.78 0.24 5.76
C TYR A 222 -14.98 -0.85 4.70
N THR A 223 -16.09 -0.74 3.98
CA THR A 223 -16.62 -1.76 3.07
C THR A 223 -15.64 -2.25 1.99
N SER A 224 -14.59 -1.48 1.66
CA SER A 224 -13.62 -1.88 0.64
C SER A 224 -12.78 -3.10 1.03
N VAL A 225 -12.48 -3.30 2.32
CA VAL A 225 -11.78 -4.51 2.78
C VAL A 225 -12.68 -5.72 2.61
N ALA A 226 -13.90 -5.64 3.14
CA ALA A 226 -14.91 -6.70 3.03
C ALA A 226 -15.27 -7.04 1.58
N ALA A 227 -15.31 -6.04 0.69
CA ALA A 227 -15.62 -6.23 -0.73
C ALA A 227 -14.52 -6.95 -1.52
N ASN A 228 -13.25 -6.85 -1.09
CA ASN A 228 -12.11 -7.29 -1.90
C ASN A 228 -11.32 -8.48 -1.33
N TYR A 229 -11.37 -8.74 -0.01
CA TYR A 229 -10.61 -9.86 0.57
C TYR A 229 -11.02 -11.24 0.00
N ALA A 230 -12.30 -11.41 -0.34
CA ALA A 230 -12.81 -12.63 -0.94
C ALA A 230 -12.23 -12.88 -2.34
N THR A 231 -12.02 -11.81 -3.11
CA THR A 231 -11.34 -11.87 -4.40
C THR A 231 -9.88 -12.27 -4.24
N VAL A 232 -9.14 -11.68 -3.28
CA VAL A 232 -7.76 -12.12 -2.95
C VAL A 232 -7.73 -13.61 -2.63
N ASN A 233 -8.62 -14.08 -1.77
CA ASN A 233 -8.66 -15.50 -1.39
C ASN A 233 -9.03 -16.42 -2.56
N THR A 234 -9.92 -15.98 -3.45
CA THR A 234 -10.31 -16.73 -4.65
C THR A 234 -9.12 -16.87 -5.60
N GLU A 235 -8.43 -15.77 -5.89
CA GLU A 235 -7.26 -15.79 -6.76
C GLU A 235 -6.15 -16.67 -6.17
N ILE A 236 -5.85 -16.54 -4.87
CA ILE A 236 -4.83 -17.38 -4.21
C ILE A 236 -5.23 -18.87 -4.18
N SER A 237 -6.52 -19.18 -4.08
CA SER A 237 -7.02 -20.55 -4.21
C SER A 237 -6.78 -21.10 -5.62
N ASN A 238 -7.03 -20.30 -6.65
CA ASN A 238 -6.74 -20.65 -8.04
C ASN A 238 -5.23 -20.89 -8.24
N VAL A 239 -4.38 -19.99 -7.74
CA VAL A 239 -2.91 -20.14 -7.76
C VAL A 239 -2.48 -21.46 -7.12
N THR A 240 -3.04 -21.78 -5.95
CA THR A 240 -2.75 -23.02 -5.23
C THR A 240 -3.14 -24.25 -6.07
N SER A 241 -4.31 -24.23 -6.70
CA SER A 241 -4.80 -25.31 -7.56
C SER A 241 -3.92 -25.52 -8.79
N TRP A 242 -3.53 -24.43 -9.46
CA TRP A 242 -2.65 -24.51 -10.64
C TRP A 242 -1.24 -24.95 -10.27
N ALA A 243 -0.65 -24.41 -9.19
CA ALA A 243 0.68 -24.84 -8.73
C ALA A 243 0.68 -26.33 -8.35
N THR A 244 -0.36 -26.80 -7.67
CA THR A 244 -0.58 -28.22 -7.34
C THR A 244 -0.66 -29.07 -8.62
N SER A 245 -1.41 -28.62 -9.62
CA SER A 245 -1.53 -29.31 -10.92
C SER A 245 -0.19 -29.38 -11.66
N ALA A 246 0.59 -28.29 -11.64
CA ALA A 246 1.94 -28.24 -12.22
C ALA A 246 2.88 -29.25 -11.53
N ARG A 247 2.85 -29.31 -10.19
CA ARG A 247 3.61 -30.29 -9.41
C ARG A 247 3.21 -31.72 -9.76
N ASP A 248 1.92 -32.03 -9.81
CA ASP A 248 1.43 -33.39 -10.08
C ASP A 248 1.79 -33.86 -11.50
N LEU A 249 1.77 -32.94 -12.46
CA LEU A 249 2.29 -33.19 -13.80
C LEU A 249 3.81 -33.38 -13.81
N ALA A 250 4.57 -32.61 -13.03
CA ALA A 250 6.01 -32.80 -12.90
C ALA A 250 6.35 -34.19 -12.33
N VAL A 251 5.63 -34.65 -11.31
CA VAL A 251 5.75 -36.02 -10.78
C VAL A 251 5.42 -37.05 -11.86
N SER A 252 4.32 -36.85 -12.60
CA SER A 252 3.88 -37.74 -13.67
C SER A 252 4.89 -37.81 -14.83
N ALA A 253 5.51 -36.68 -15.18
CA ALA A 253 6.54 -36.60 -16.21
C ALA A 253 7.83 -37.31 -15.77
N ARG A 254 8.26 -37.17 -14.51
CA ARG A 254 9.41 -37.90 -13.98
C ARG A 254 9.24 -39.42 -14.06
N ALA A 255 8.02 -39.92 -13.93
CA ALA A 255 7.70 -41.33 -14.08
C ALA A 255 7.76 -41.87 -15.53
N LYS A 256 7.88 -41.00 -16.54
CA LYS A 256 8.03 -41.43 -17.95
C LYS A 256 9.50 -41.71 -18.27
N SER A 257 9.77 -42.72 -19.10
CA SER A 257 11.11 -43.01 -19.60
C SER A 257 11.45 -42.26 -20.90
N ASP A 258 10.43 -41.94 -21.70
CA ASP A 258 10.59 -41.28 -23.00
C ASP A 258 10.64 -39.75 -22.89
N VAL A 259 11.62 -39.13 -23.56
CA VAL A 259 11.84 -37.68 -23.55
C VAL A 259 10.67 -36.93 -24.19
N ALA A 260 10.10 -37.42 -25.30
CA ALA A 260 9.00 -36.75 -25.96
C ALA A 260 7.73 -36.78 -25.08
N LEU A 261 7.46 -37.89 -24.39
CA LEU A 261 6.37 -38.00 -23.43
C LEU A 261 6.54 -37.06 -22.23
N LYS A 262 7.78 -36.90 -21.71
CA LYS A 262 8.06 -35.89 -20.67
C LYS A 262 7.73 -34.48 -21.17
N LYS A 263 8.24 -34.13 -22.35
CA LYS A 263 8.03 -32.79 -22.94
C LYS A 263 6.57 -32.49 -23.24
N GLY A 264 5.78 -33.50 -23.62
CA GLY A 264 4.33 -33.34 -23.80
C GLY A 264 3.60 -32.84 -22.55
N LEU A 265 4.06 -33.22 -21.35
CA LEU A 265 3.48 -32.74 -20.09
C LEU A 265 4.06 -31.40 -19.63
N ILE A 266 5.29 -31.07 -20.05
CA ILE A 266 5.94 -29.79 -19.74
C ILE A 266 5.33 -28.65 -20.56
N GLY A 267 5.05 -28.89 -21.84
CA GLY A 267 4.46 -27.92 -22.78
C GLY A 267 5.41 -27.49 -23.91
N PRO A 268 4.96 -26.58 -24.80
CA PRO A 268 3.85 -25.63 -24.62
C PRO A 268 2.44 -26.23 -24.86
N GLY A 269 1.39 -25.54 -24.37
CA GLY A 269 -0.02 -25.90 -24.57
C GLY A 269 -0.85 -25.89 -23.28
N GLY A 270 -2.18 -25.85 -23.40
CA GLY A 270 -3.09 -25.88 -22.24
C GLY A 270 -2.97 -27.20 -21.46
N GLY A 271 -3.11 -27.13 -20.13
CA GLY A 271 -3.02 -28.30 -19.26
C GLY A 271 -1.60 -28.87 -19.07
N THR A 272 -0.57 -28.04 -19.28
CA THR A 272 0.84 -28.40 -19.10
C THR A 272 1.44 -27.71 -17.88
N ILE A 273 2.63 -28.16 -17.44
CA ILE A 273 3.34 -27.55 -16.30
C ILE A 273 3.54 -26.05 -16.53
N ILE A 274 4.07 -25.66 -17.70
CA ILE A 274 4.32 -24.24 -18.03
C ILE A 274 3.02 -23.44 -18.03
N ALA A 275 1.93 -23.99 -18.60
CA ALA A 275 0.65 -23.27 -18.65
C ALA A 275 0.03 -23.06 -17.26
N PHE A 276 0.12 -24.06 -16.37
CA PHE A 276 -0.39 -23.91 -15.01
C PHE A 276 0.42 -22.90 -14.18
N LEU A 277 1.75 -22.91 -14.28
CA LEU A 277 2.58 -21.95 -13.56
C LEU A 277 2.36 -20.51 -14.08
N ALA A 278 2.20 -20.34 -15.40
CA ALA A 278 1.84 -19.07 -16.00
C ALA A 278 0.46 -18.58 -15.52
N ALA A 279 -0.55 -19.47 -15.51
CA ALA A 279 -1.86 -19.16 -14.95
C ALA A 279 -1.79 -18.78 -13.47
N GLY A 280 -0.92 -19.43 -12.68
CA GLY A 280 -0.61 -19.01 -11.31
C GLY A 280 -0.16 -17.55 -11.22
N SER A 281 0.69 -17.10 -12.12
CA SER A 281 1.23 -15.74 -12.09
C SER A 281 0.19 -14.68 -12.51
N SER A 282 -0.49 -14.89 -13.64
CA SER A 282 -1.30 -13.84 -14.30
C SER A 282 -2.75 -14.23 -14.59
N GLY A 283 -3.19 -15.43 -14.22
CA GLY A 283 -4.51 -15.97 -14.55
C GLY A 283 -4.61 -16.55 -15.96
N VAL A 284 -5.80 -17.08 -16.29
CA VAL A 284 -6.11 -17.69 -17.60
C VAL A 284 -6.83 -16.71 -18.54
N SER A 285 -7.23 -15.53 -18.05
CA SER A 285 -8.08 -14.60 -18.81
C SER A 285 -7.30 -13.86 -19.90
N THR A 286 -7.95 -13.70 -21.06
CA THR A 286 -7.54 -12.76 -22.13
C THR A 286 -8.10 -11.35 -21.92
N ASP A 287 -8.99 -11.17 -20.93
CA ASP A 287 -9.59 -9.89 -20.61
C ASP A 287 -8.60 -9.03 -19.82
N ALA A 288 -8.74 -7.71 -19.87
CA ALA A 288 -7.85 -6.76 -19.17
C ALA A 288 -7.84 -6.89 -17.63
N SER A 289 -8.66 -7.80 -17.07
CA SER A 289 -8.67 -8.12 -15.65
C SER A 289 -7.55 -9.12 -15.33
N ALA A 290 -6.55 -8.66 -14.58
CA ALA A 290 -5.50 -9.52 -14.07
C ALA A 290 -6.11 -10.67 -13.23
N GLY A 291 -5.62 -11.91 -13.42
CA GLY A 291 -5.95 -13.07 -12.58
C GLY A 291 -4.70 -13.62 -11.89
N GLY A 292 -4.85 -14.71 -11.13
CA GLY A 292 -3.73 -15.30 -10.40
C GLY A 292 -3.13 -14.33 -9.38
N VAL A 293 -1.81 -14.33 -9.22
CA VAL A 293 -1.15 -13.40 -8.30
C VAL A 293 -1.38 -11.94 -8.70
N ASP A 294 -1.39 -11.61 -9.99
CA ASP A 294 -1.63 -10.24 -10.45
C ASP A 294 -3.04 -9.75 -10.11
N GLY A 295 -4.05 -10.61 -10.24
CA GLY A 295 -5.41 -10.33 -9.79
C GLY A 295 -5.49 -10.14 -8.28
N ALA A 296 -4.76 -10.97 -7.51
CA ALA A 296 -4.67 -10.83 -6.06
C ALA A 296 -4.02 -9.51 -5.63
N VAL A 297 -3.01 -9.01 -6.36
CA VAL A 297 -2.38 -7.71 -6.10
C VAL A 297 -3.39 -6.58 -6.29
N VAL A 298 -4.11 -6.55 -7.42
CA VAL A 298 -5.14 -5.54 -7.69
C VAL A 298 -6.25 -5.57 -6.62
N ALA A 299 -6.72 -6.76 -6.26
CA ALA A 299 -7.73 -6.90 -5.21
C ALA A 299 -7.20 -6.42 -3.84
N ALA A 300 -5.95 -6.73 -3.49
CA ALA A 300 -5.32 -6.26 -2.25
C ALA A 300 -5.11 -4.74 -2.24
N GLN A 301 -4.83 -4.11 -3.38
CA GLN A 301 -4.80 -2.66 -3.53
C GLN A 301 -6.18 -2.05 -3.32
N ASN A 302 -7.23 -2.67 -3.86
CA ASN A 302 -8.61 -2.23 -3.65
C ASN A 302 -9.07 -2.39 -2.19
N MET A 303 -8.51 -3.32 -1.41
CA MET A 303 -8.75 -3.36 0.04
C MET A 303 -8.30 -2.05 0.73
N ALA A 304 -7.27 -1.39 0.19
CA ALA A 304 -6.75 -0.08 0.65
C ALA A 304 -7.44 1.13 -0.03
N THR A 305 -8.63 0.97 -0.61
CA THR A 305 -9.39 2.09 -1.20
C THR A 305 -9.74 3.13 -0.14
N TYR A 306 -9.34 4.38 -0.32
CA TYR A 306 -9.73 5.50 0.55
C TYR A 306 -11.18 5.89 0.29
N ASN A 307 -12.06 5.75 1.28
CA ASN A 307 -13.47 6.20 1.19
C ASN A 307 -13.59 7.66 1.61
N ILE A 308 -13.62 8.58 0.65
CA ILE A 308 -13.53 10.02 0.85
C ILE A 308 -14.88 10.61 1.21
N THR A 309 -14.93 11.34 2.32
CA THR A 309 -16.13 12.06 2.77
C THR A 309 -15.77 13.46 3.28
N ALA A 310 -16.77 14.33 3.38
CA ALA A 310 -16.63 15.68 3.93
C ALA A 310 -16.52 15.66 5.46
N VAL A 311 -15.40 15.15 5.97
CA VAL A 311 -15.11 15.05 7.41
C VAL A 311 -13.69 15.52 7.69
N THR A 312 -13.49 16.06 8.89
CA THR A 312 -12.15 16.38 9.40
C THR A 312 -11.35 15.10 9.60
N LEU A 313 -10.06 15.14 9.30
CA LEU A 313 -9.16 14.02 9.50
C LEU A 313 -8.99 13.73 11.00
N ASP A 314 -9.27 12.49 11.42
CA ASP A 314 -8.91 12.01 12.74
C ASP A 314 -7.44 11.56 12.74
N GLU A 315 -6.54 12.44 13.19
CA GLU A 315 -5.10 12.15 13.23
C GLU A 315 -4.74 10.99 14.18
N SER A 316 -5.61 10.63 15.15
CA SER A 316 -5.35 9.50 16.05
C SER A 316 -5.38 8.13 15.35
N LYS A 317 -6.02 8.07 14.17
CA LYS A 317 -6.11 6.89 13.31
C LYS A 317 -4.94 6.75 12.34
N LEU A 318 -4.00 7.70 12.34
CA LEU A 318 -2.80 7.61 11.53
C LEU A 318 -1.87 6.50 12.02
N THR A 319 -1.15 5.92 11.08
CA THR A 319 -0.19 4.84 11.35
C THR A 319 1.18 5.23 10.85
N ALA A 320 2.22 4.80 11.56
CA ALA A 320 3.57 4.78 11.02
C ALA A 320 3.63 4.02 9.68
N PRO A 321 4.52 4.39 8.76
CA PRO A 321 4.86 3.58 7.59
C PRO A 321 5.27 2.15 7.97
N ALA A 322 5.16 1.19 7.05
CA ALA A 322 5.68 -0.16 7.28
C ALA A 322 7.18 -0.15 7.64
N ALA A 323 7.59 -0.89 8.68
CA ALA A 323 8.97 -0.94 9.13
C ALA A 323 9.89 -1.53 8.05
N GLY A 324 11.04 -0.87 7.83
CA GLY A 324 11.99 -1.18 6.76
C GLY A 324 12.18 -0.04 5.75
N ASP A 325 11.64 1.15 5.99
CA ASP A 325 11.98 2.33 5.17
C ASP A 325 13.29 2.95 5.66
N ASN A 326 14.25 3.12 4.75
CA ASN A 326 15.52 3.82 5.01
C ASN A 326 15.32 5.35 5.12
N ALA A 327 14.07 5.82 5.25
CA ALA A 327 13.72 7.23 5.47
C ALA A 327 13.83 7.65 6.95
N VAL A 328 14.50 6.87 7.80
CA VAL A 328 15.17 7.48 8.96
C VAL A 328 16.17 8.46 8.35
N PRO A 329 16.06 9.78 8.57
CA PRO A 329 17.05 10.73 8.04
C PRO A 329 18.42 10.18 8.42
N VAL A 330 19.36 10.08 7.49
CA VAL A 330 20.71 9.55 7.75
C VAL A 330 21.30 10.15 9.04
N LEU A 331 20.96 11.40 9.34
CA LEU A 331 21.21 12.11 10.59
C LEU A 331 20.71 11.39 11.87
N VAL A 332 19.49 10.84 11.91
CA VAL A 332 18.95 10.13 13.07
C VAL A 332 19.65 8.78 13.27
N SER A 333 19.97 8.06 12.19
CA SER A 333 20.78 6.84 12.26
C SER A 333 22.23 7.13 12.71
N LEU A 334 22.81 8.24 12.25
CA LEU A 334 24.14 8.70 12.70
C LEU A 334 24.12 9.12 14.17
N MET A 335 23.07 9.82 14.61
CA MET A 335 22.89 10.27 16.00
C MET A 335 22.73 9.08 16.95
N LEU A 336 21.98 8.05 16.55
CA LEU A 336 21.82 6.84 17.35
C LEU A 336 23.13 6.03 17.41
N GLY A 337 23.88 5.96 16.31
CA GLY A 337 25.22 5.36 16.27
C GLY A 337 26.23 6.10 17.14
N LEU A 338 26.23 7.44 17.12
CA LEU A 338 27.08 8.28 17.98
C LEU A 338 26.68 8.22 19.45
N ALA A 339 25.38 8.13 19.76
CA ALA A 339 24.87 7.93 21.12
C ALA A 339 25.31 6.56 21.69
N LEU A 340 25.24 5.49 20.89
CA LEU A 340 25.71 4.17 21.30
C LEU A 340 27.23 4.12 21.48
N MET A 341 28.00 4.77 20.59
CA MET A 341 29.45 4.88 20.73
C MET A 341 29.86 5.70 21.95
N SER A 342 29.16 6.80 22.27
CA SER A 342 29.46 7.60 23.47
C SER A 342 29.13 6.86 24.77
N ILE A 343 28.09 6.02 24.79
CA ILE A 343 27.79 5.13 25.93
C ILE A 343 28.88 4.05 26.06
N ALA A 344 29.34 3.45 24.96
CA ALA A 344 30.41 2.45 24.99
C ALA A 344 31.76 3.04 25.45
N VAL A 345 32.13 4.22 24.94
CA VAL A 345 33.36 4.94 25.36
C VAL A 345 33.24 5.39 26.82
N GLY A 346 32.09 5.91 27.26
CA GLY A 346 31.84 6.27 28.65
C GLY A 346 31.94 5.07 29.60
N SER A 347 31.40 3.93 29.19
CA SER A 347 31.47 2.67 29.96
C SER A 347 32.91 2.15 30.08
N PHE A 348 33.71 2.26 29.02
CA PHE A 348 35.12 1.86 29.02
C PHE A 348 35.98 2.77 29.93
N ILE A 349 35.71 4.08 29.97
CA ILE A 349 36.41 5.02 30.85
C ILE A 349 36.06 4.75 32.33
N VAL A 350 34.79 4.46 32.64
CA VAL A 350 34.36 4.11 34.01
C VAL A 350 34.94 2.77 34.45
N TYR A 351 35.02 1.78 33.55
CA TYR A 351 35.63 0.48 33.83
C TYR A 351 37.13 0.62 34.16
N ARG A 352 37.89 1.37 33.34
CA ARG A 352 39.33 1.61 33.60
C ARG A 352 39.61 2.36 34.90
N ARG A 353 38.68 3.20 35.37
CA ARG A 353 38.84 3.94 36.63
C ARG A 353 38.61 3.07 37.86
N LYS A 354 37.91 1.94 37.72
CA LYS A 354 37.65 1.00 38.83
C LYS A 354 38.82 0.04 39.08
N ASP A 355 39.66 -0.19 38.08
CA ASP A 355 40.85 -1.05 38.17
C ASP A 355 42.12 -0.32 38.65
N VAL A 356 42.05 0.99 38.89
CA VAL A 356 43.11 1.73 39.60
C VAL A 356 42.73 1.87 41.07
N GLY A 357 42.51 0.72 41.72
CA GLY A 357 42.54 0.60 43.17
C GLY A 357 44.00 0.56 43.63
N LEU A 358 44.36 1.55 44.45
CA LEU A 358 45.68 1.86 44.99
C LEU A 358 46.42 0.64 45.59
N PRO A 359 47.76 0.51 45.42
CA PRO A 359 48.56 -0.31 46.32
C PRO A 359 48.65 0.35 47.70
N ALA A 360 48.82 -0.49 48.73
CA ALA A 360 48.98 -0.11 50.13
C ALA A 360 50.07 0.95 50.38
#